data_AF-A0A7X7FPS8-F1
#
_entry.id   AF-A0A7X7FPS8-F1
#
_cell.length_a   1.000
_cell.length_b   1.000
_cell.length_c   1.000
_cell.angle_alpha   90.00
_cell.angle_beta   90.00
_cell.angle_gamma   90.00
#
_symmetry.space_group_name_H-M   'P 1'
#
loop_
_entity.id
_entity.type
_entity.pdbx_description
1 polymer ?
#
loop_
_entity_poly.entity_id
_entity_poly.type
_entity_poly.pdbx_seq_one_letter_code
_entity_poly.pdbx_strand_id
1 'polypeptide(L)' 'DLDGDVDQFDFGRFQACLSGSAVPQGAPECKQVDMDGDNDVDKDDFAGFQQCLSGPDVLADVDCAQ' A
#
# COMPACT_ATOMS: atom_id res chain seq x y z
N ASP A 1 -7.19 5.51 3.64
CA ASP A 1 -7.76 4.29 4.29
C ASP A 1 -9.07 3.75 3.64
N LEU A 2 -9.14 3.77 2.29
CA LEU A 2 -10.35 3.59 1.46
C LEU A 2 -11.28 4.82 1.37
N ASP A 3 -10.78 5.97 1.78
CA ASP A 3 -11.32 7.31 1.57
C ASP A 3 -10.91 7.94 0.22
N GLY A 4 -9.94 7.36 -0.49
CA GLY A 4 -9.55 7.78 -1.84
C GLY A 4 -8.34 8.71 -1.88
N ASP A 5 -7.70 8.97 -0.74
CA ASP A 5 -6.34 9.46 -0.67
C ASP A 5 -5.36 8.32 -0.32
N VAL A 6 -4.07 8.63 -0.38
CA VAL A 6 -3.02 7.79 0.19
C VAL A 6 -2.25 8.65 1.16
N ASP A 7 -2.28 8.23 2.42
CA ASP A 7 -1.78 9.05 3.52
C ASP A 7 -1.16 8.23 4.68
N GLN A 8 -1.02 8.85 5.85
CA GLN A 8 -0.42 8.20 7.02
C GLN A 8 -1.29 7.10 7.65
N PHE A 9 -2.62 7.12 7.48
CA PHE A 9 -3.47 6.00 7.90
C PHE A 9 -3.22 4.78 7.02
N ASP A 10 -3.08 4.98 5.70
CA ASP A 10 -2.69 3.90 4.78
C ASP A 10 -1.29 3.37 5.11
N PHE A 11 -0.34 4.26 5.42
CA PHE A 11 0.99 3.84 5.84
C PHE A 11 0.97 2.99 7.11
N GLY A 12 0.09 3.30 8.07
CA GLY A 12 -0.09 2.47 9.25
C GLY A 12 -0.52 1.04 8.94
N ARG A 13 -1.39 0.84 7.93
CA ARG A 13 -1.76 -0.50 7.45
C ARG A 13 -0.61 -1.18 6.74
N PHE A 14 0.10 -0.46 5.88
CA PHE A 14 1.30 -0.96 5.22
C PHE A 14 2.31 -1.51 6.25
N GLN A 15 2.60 -0.74 7.30
CA GLN A 15 3.51 -1.15 8.37
C GLN A 15 3.02 -2.40 9.13
N ALA A 16 1.72 -2.54 9.35
CA ALA A 16 1.14 -3.70 10.02
C ALA A 16 1.23 -4.97 9.16
N CYS A 17 1.24 -4.82 7.84
CA CYS A 17 1.24 -5.92 6.88
C CYS A 17 2.62 -6.29 6.35
N LEU A 18 3.63 -5.43 6.54
CA LEU A 18 5.01 -5.66 6.10
C LEU A 18 5.51 -7.04 6.52
N SER A 19 5.67 -7.93 5.55
CA SER A 19 6.13 -9.31 5.73
C SER A 19 7.57 -9.48 5.26
N GLY A 20 7.97 -8.69 4.26
CA GLY A 20 9.27 -8.74 3.61
C GLY A 20 9.28 -9.65 2.37
N SER A 21 10.31 -9.44 1.55
CA SER A 21 10.44 -10.08 0.24
C SER A 21 10.40 -11.60 0.29
N ALA A 22 9.56 -12.18 -0.56
CA ALA A 22 9.22 -13.59 -0.66
C ALA A 22 8.66 -14.19 0.65
N VAL A 23 8.10 -13.38 1.55
CA VAL A 23 7.40 -13.83 2.76
C VAL A 23 5.90 -13.64 2.58
N PRO A 24 5.14 -14.73 2.31
CA PRO A 24 3.73 -14.60 1.97
C PRO A 24 2.91 -13.88 3.03
N GLN A 25 2.11 -12.91 2.57
CA GLN A 25 1.16 -12.16 3.38
C GLN A 25 -0.28 -12.55 2.98
N GLY A 26 -0.79 -13.62 3.59
CA GLY A 26 -2.11 -14.17 3.27
C GLY A 26 -3.29 -13.52 4.00
N ALA A 27 -3.04 -12.53 4.86
CA ALA A 27 -4.09 -11.90 5.65
C ALA A 27 -5.03 -11.06 4.75
N PRO A 28 -6.36 -11.27 4.77
CA PRO A 28 -7.29 -10.54 3.90
C PRO A 28 -7.21 -9.02 4.01
N GLU A 29 -6.90 -8.50 5.21
CA GLU A 29 -6.70 -7.08 5.48
C GLU A 29 -5.45 -6.48 4.81
N CYS A 30 -4.49 -7.32 4.43
CA CYS A 30 -3.23 -6.89 3.81
C CYS A 30 -3.27 -6.89 2.29
N LYS A 31 -4.31 -7.47 1.69
CA LYS A 31 -4.47 -7.51 0.22
C LYS A 31 -4.48 -6.14 -0.46
N GLN A 32 -4.80 -5.09 0.29
CA GLN A 32 -4.86 -3.72 -0.25
C GLN A 32 -3.50 -3.01 -0.27
N VAL A 33 -2.52 -3.55 0.44
CA VAL A 33 -1.17 -2.98 0.53
C VAL A 33 -0.10 -3.86 -0.15
N ASP A 34 -0.50 -5.04 -0.63
CA ASP A 34 0.14 -5.81 -1.71
C ASP A 34 -0.21 -5.11 -3.03
N MET A 35 0.59 -4.12 -3.38
CA MET A 35 0.39 -3.21 -4.51
C MET A 35 0.93 -3.76 -5.81
N ASP A 36 1.96 -4.63 -5.78
CA ASP A 36 2.49 -5.26 -6.98
C ASP A 36 1.86 -6.63 -7.30
N GLY A 37 1.08 -7.19 -6.37
CA GLY A 37 0.26 -8.38 -6.54
C GLY A 37 1.04 -9.70 -6.43
N ASP A 38 2.22 -9.69 -5.81
CA ASP A 38 3.10 -10.86 -5.71
C ASP A 38 2.83 -11.77 -4.49
N ASN A 39 1.88 -11.36 -3.64
CA ASN A 39 1.45 -12.01 -2.38
C ASN A 39 2.41 -11.84 -1.20
N ASP A 40 3.34 -10.90 -1.23
CA ASP A 40 3.99 -10.37 -0.04
C ASP A 40 3.74 -8.87 0.13
N VAL A 41 4.29 -8.29 1.20
CA VAL A 41 4.26 -6.85 1.42
C VAL A 41 5.68 -6.43 1.76
N ASP A 42 6.34 -5.75 0.84
CA ASP A 42 7.74 -5.40 0.92
C ASP A 42 8.09 -4.01 0.35
N LYS A 43 9.37 -3.80 0.00
CA LYS A 43 9.85 -2.51 -0.51
C LYS A 43 9.33 -2.16 -1.91
N ASP A 44 8.94 -3.15 -2.70
CA ASP A 44 8.47 -2.95 -4.07
C ASP A 44 7.02 -2.45 -4.03
N ASP A 45 6.20 -2.95 -3.08
CA ASP A 45 4.92 -2.32 -2.72
C ASP A 45 5.07 -0.90 -2.19
N PHE A 46 6.09 -0.67 -1.36
CA PHE A 46 6.35 0.68 -0.82
C PHE A 46 6.64 1.69 -1.94
N ALA A 47 7.26 1.27 -3.05
CA ALA A 47 7.48 2.16 -4.18
C ALA A 47 6.15 2.64 -4.80
N GLY A 48 5.18 1.73 -4.96
CA GLY A 48 3.82 2.07 -5.37
C GLY A 48 3.13 3.01 -4.37
N PHE A 49 3.27 2.74 -3.07
CA PHE A 49 2.74 3.59 -2.01
C PHE A 49 3.27 5.02 -2.11
N GLN A 50 4.59 5.17 -2.29
CA GLN A 50 5.23 6.48 -2.42
C GLN A 50 4.79 7.25 -3.67
N GLN A 51 4.52 6.54 -4.77
CA GLN A 51 4.05 7.16 -6.01
C GLN A 51 2.62 7.70 -5.86
N CYS A 52 1.80 7.07 -5.03
CA CYS A 52 0.42 7.46 -4.76
C CYS A 52 0.24 8.45 -3.61
N LEU A 53 1.24 8.63 -2.75
CA LEU A 53 1.16 9.49 -1.57
C LEU A 53 0.71 10.91 -1.92
N SER A 54 -0.52 11.24 -1.54
CA SER A 54 -1.17 12.52 -1.82
C SER A 54 -1.35 13.38 -0.56
N GLY A 55 -1.46 12.72 0.60
CA GLY A 55 -1.74 13.34 1.89
C GLY A 55 -3.24 13.38 2.22
N PRO A 56 -3.57 13.69 3.48
CA PRO A 56 -4.94 13.62 3.97
C PRO A 56 -5.85 14.62 3.26
N ASP A 57 -7.06 14.19 2.94
CA ASP A 57 -8.08 14.95 2.21
C ASP A 57 -7.65 15.38 0.78
N VAL A 58 -6.63 14.73 0.21
CA VAL A 58 -6.17 14.97 -1.18
C VAL A 58 -6.33 13.70 -1.98
N LEU A 59 -7.29 13.68 -2.91
CA LEU A 59 -7.49 12.52 -3.79
C LEU A 59 -6.17 12.13 -4.46
N ALA A 60 -5.81 10.85 -4.36
CA ALA A 60 -4.66 10.31 -5.05
C ALA A 60 -4.87 10.38 -6.57
N ASP A 61 -3.76 10.48 -7.31
CA ASP A 61 -3.81 10.36 -8.77
C ASP A 61 -4.28 8.94 -9.13
N VAL A 62 -5.33 8.83 -9.94
CA VAL A 62 -5.89 7.52 -10.34
C VAL A 62 -4.90 6.66 -11.12
N ASP A 63 -3.87 7.29 -11.68
CA ASP A 63 -2.81 6.65 -12.47
C ASP A 63 -1.49 6.49 -11.68
N CYS A 64 -1.49 6.69 -10.35
CA CYS A 64 -0.26 6.64 -9.55
C CYS A 64 0.34 5.23 -9.37
N ALA A 65 -0.45 4.17 -9.45
CA ALA A 65 -0.01 2.78 -9.22
C ALA A 65 0.07 1.96 -10.52
N GLN A 66 0.48 2.60 -11.62
CA GLN A 66 0.66 1.95 -12.92
C GLN A 66 1.92 1.10 -13.01
#